data_AF-A0A945UHC2-F1
#
_entry.id   AF-A0A945UHC2-F1
#
_cell.length_a   1.000
_cell.length_b   1.000
_cell.length_c   1.000
_cell.angle_alpha   90.00
_cell.angle_beta   90.00
_cell.angle_gamma   90.00
#
_symmetry.space_group_name_H-M   'P 1'
#
loop_
_entity.id
_entity.type
_entity.pdbx_description
1 polymer ?
#
loop_
_entity_poly.entity_id
_entity_poly.type
_entity_poly.pdbx_seq_one_letter_code
_entity_poly.pdbx_strand_id
1 'polypeptide(L)'
;NRQLVGDDEHGWGKNGLFNFEGGCYAKVINLSAEAEPEIYATTRRFGTVLENVVMDPDTRRLDLDDSRHTENTRASYPIDFIPNILESGISGHPRNVVMLTADAFGVLPPLSRLTPEQAMYHFLSGYTAKVAGTEKGVGSEPQATFSTCFGAPFMPRHPTVYGNMLRDRIAEHGVNCWLVNTGWTGGIFGTGYRMPIQHTRALLSAALEGKLKDVPFRQDENFGLMVPEACPGVPSEMLDPRRTWADGAAYDAQAQDLVARFRENFAQYDNHVDDGVKAAAPKAA
;
A
#
# COMPACT_ATOMS: atom_id res chain seq x y z
N ASN A 1 -8.21 11.89 15.23
CA ASN A 1 -7.82 10.51 15.58
C ASN A 1 -8.80 9.53 14.97
N ARG A 2 -8.31 8.43 14.37
CA ARG A 2 -9.13 7.37 13.76
C ARG A 2 -9.06 6.13 14.65
N GLN A 3 -10.15 5.44 14.89
CA GLN A 3 -10.17 4.18 15.65
C GLN A 3 -9.82 3.00 14.73
N LEU A 4 -9.01 2.07 15.22
CA LEU A 4 -8.64 0.84 14.51
C LEU A 4 -9.81 -0.15 14.52
N VAL A 5 -10.20 -0.66 13.35
CA VAL A 5 -11.21 -1.73 13.21
C VAL A 5 -10.55 -3.12 13.17
N GLY A 6 -9.43 -3.23 12.45
CA GLY A 6 -8.55 -4.40 12.32
C GLY A 6 -7.38 -4.04 11.41
N ASP A 7 -6.34 -4.88 11.36
CA ASP A 7 -5.11 -4.61 10.59
C ASP A 7 -5.02 -5.32 9.24
N ASP A 8 -5.63 -6.50 9.06
CA ASP A 8 -5.42 -7.32 7.85
C ASP A 8 -6.73 -7.72 7.14
N GLU A 9 -7.63 -8.46 7.81
CA GLU A 9 -8.77 -9.08 7.12
C GLU A 9 -10.14 -8.45 7.44
N HIS A 10 -10.82 -7.92 6.41
CA HIS A 10 -12.16 -7.32 6.55
C HIS A 10 -13.16 -7.80 5.51
N GLY A 11 -14.44 -7.85 5.91
CA GLY A 11 -15.57 -8.00 5.02
C GLY A 11 -16.29 -6.68 4.78
N TRP A 12 -16.76 -6.43 3.54
CA TRP A 12 -17.68 -5.32 3.21
C TRP A 12 -19.10 -5.86 2.98
N GLY A 13 -19.89 -5.84 4.06
CA GLY A 13 -21.28 -6.28 4.05
C GLY A 13 -22.28 -5.16 3.70
N LYS A 14 -23.56 -5.52 3.69
CA LYS A 14 -24.67 -4.58 3.43
C LYS A 14 -24.75 -3.38 4.39
N ASN A 15 -24.15 -3.49 5.58
CA ASN A 15 -24.23 -2.48 6.64
C ASN A 15 -22.90 -1.74 6.87
N GLY A 16 -21.82 -2.10 6.16
CA GLY A 16 -20.49 -1.53 6.37
C GLY A 16 -19.38 -2.57 6.45
N LEU A 17 -18.24 -2.16 6.99
CA LEU A 17 -17.05 -3.00 7.16
C LEU A 17 -17.06 -3.70 8.52
N PHE A 18 -16.54 -4.92 8.56
CA PHE A 18 -16.33 -5.66 9.80
C PHE A 18 -15.03 -6.46 9.74
N ASN A 19 -14.33 -6.52 10.87
CA ASN A 19 -13.11 -7.31 11.05
C ASN A 19 -13.44 -8.80 11.14
N PHE A 20 -12.64 -9.65 10.50
CA PHE A 20 -12.72 -11.11 10.68
C PHE A 20 -11.98 -11.59 11.93
N GLU A 21 -11.03 -10.78 12.40
CA GLU A 21 -10.04 -11.17 13.40
C GLU A 21 -10.33 -10.58 14.79
N GLY A 22 -9.67 -11.14 15.81
CA GLY A 22 -9.67 -10.64 17.19
C GLY A 22 -8.30 -10.15 17.67
N GLY A 23 -7.34 -10.02 16.76
CA GLY A 23 -5.94 -9.71 17.03
C GLY A 23 -5.29 -9.05 15.82
N CYS A 24 -3.98 -8.88 15.90
CA CYS A 24 -3.13 -8.36 14.83
C CYS A 24 -1.90 -9.26 14.67
N TYR A 25 -1.33 -9.29 13.47
CA TYR A 25 -0.11 -10.06 13.15
C TYR A 25 0.97 -9.19 12.51
N ALA A 26 1.47 -8.23 13.29
CA ALA A 26 2.36 -7.18 12.80
C ALA A 26 3.78 -7.68 12.52
N LYS A 27 4.39 -7.14 11.46
CA LYS A 27 5.84 -7.24 11.21
C LYS A 27 6.58 -6.32 12.19
N VAL A 28 7.65 -6.81 12.82
CA VAL A 28 8.34 -6.08 13.91
C VAL A 28 9.84 -5.84 13.68
N ILE A 29 10.37 -6.18 12.51
CA ILE A 29 11.77 -5.85 12.16
C ILE A 29 11.92 -4.32 12.06
N ASN A 30 12.99 -3.78 12.66
CA ASN A 30 13.31 -2.36 12.75
C ASN A 30 12.19 -1.50 13.40
N LEU A 31 11.32 -2.11 14.21
CA LEU A 31 10.24 -1.42 14.88
C LEU A 31 10.79 -0.55 16.02
N SER A 32 10.38 0.72 16.05
CA SER A 32 10.82 1.68 17.09
C SER A 32 9.66 2.35 17.81
N ALA A 33 9.89 2.73 19.06
CA ALA A 33 8.91 3.45 19.87
C ALA A 33 8.60 4.84 19.29
N GLU A 34 9.56 5.44 18.61
CA GLU A 34 9.45 6.76 18.01
C GLU A 34 8.56 6.75 16.77
N ALA A 35 8.69 5.73 15.91
CA ALA A 35 7.93 5.65 14.66
C ALA A 35 6.52 5.06 14.86
N GLU A 36 6.41 4.02 15.69
CA GLU A 36 5.22 3.17 15.84
C GLU A 36 4.98 2.80 17.33
N PRO A 37 4.70 3.79 18.20
CA PRO A 37 4.66 3.60 19.65
C PRO A 37 3.63 2.55 20.12
N GLU A 38 2.45 2.52 19.49
CA GLU A 38 1.36 1.62 19.88
C GLU A 38 1.72 0.14 19.60
N ILE A 39 2.25 -0.15 18.41
CA ILE A 39 2.69 -1.50 18.02
C ILE A 39 3.93 -1.89 18.83
N TYR A 40 4.89 -0.98 19.00
CA TYR A 40 6.10 -1.23 19.78
C TYR A 40 5.79 -1.64 21.23
N ALA A 41 4.81 -0.98 21.87
CA ALA A 41 4.38 -1.32 23.22
C ALA A 41 3.87 -2.76 23.35
N THR A 42 3.27 -3.33 22.28
CA THR A 42 2.78 -4.72 22.29
C THR A 42 3.90 -5.74 22.44
N THR A 43 5.10 -5.45 21.93
CA THR A 43 6.26 -6.37 22.00
C THR A 43 6.73 -6.63 23.44
N ARG A 44 6.33 -5.78 24.38
CA ARG A 44 6.71 -5.83 25.80
C ARG A 44 5.56 -6.20 26.72
N ARG A 45 4.45 -6.67 26.16
CA ARG A 45 3.23 -6.97 26.91
C ARG A 45 3.03 -8.48 27.02
N PHE A 46 2.69 -8.94 28.23
CA PHE A 46 2.31 -10.34 28.44
C PHE A 46 1.08 -10.69 27.60
N GLY A 47 1.12 -11.83 26.90
CA GLY A 47 0.09 -12.27 25.97
C GLY A 47 0.46 -12.08 24.50
N THR A 48 1.48 -11.27 24.19
CA THR A 48 2.05 -11.17 22.84
C THR A 48 2.94 -12.37 22.54
N VAL A 49 2.77 -12.97 21.36
CA VAL A 49 3.66 -14.01 20.83
C VAL A 49 4.60 -13.37 19.84
N LEU A 50 5.91 -13.47 20.10
CA LEU A 50 6.96 -12.98 19.20
C LEU A 50 7.53 -14.15 18.39
N GLU A 51 7.45 -14.06 17.08
CA GLU A 51 7.91 -15.08 16.15
C GLU A 51 9.25 -14.66 15.52
N ASN A 52 10.28 -15.49 15.70
CA ASN A 52 11.62 -15.31 15.13
C ASN A 52 12.37 -14.02 15.55
N VAL A 53 11.87 -13.27 16.54
CA VAL A 53 12.56 -12.12 17.12
C VAL A 53 13.74 -12.58 17.97
N VAL A 54 14.91 -11.94 17.78
CA VAL A 54 16.10 -12.23 18.57
C VAL A 54 15.94 -11.66 19.98
N MET A 55 16.34 -12.44 20.97
CA MET A 55 16.33 -12.04 22.37
C MET A 55 17.68 -12.37 22.99
N ASP A 56 18.26 -11.40 23.68
CA ASP A 56 19.46 -11.59 24.46
C ASP A 56 19.20 -12.62 25.57
N PRO A 57 20.01 -13.70 25.68
CA PRO A 57 19.70 -14.83 26.58
C PRO A 57 19.80 -14.46 28.06
N ASP A 58 20.65 -13.50 28.41
CA ASP A 58 20.95 -13.12 29.79
C ASP A 58 19.99 -12.02 30.28
N THR A 59 19.84 -10.97 29.50
CA THR A 59 19.04 -9.78 29.84
C THR A 59 17.57 -9.90 29.41
N ARG A 60 17.24 -10.86 28.53
CA ARG A 60 15.93 -11.01 27.90
C ARG A 60 15.47 -9.78 27.10
N ARG A 61 16.40 -8.90 26.72
CA ARG A 61 16.09 -7.75 25.85
C ARG A 61 15.88 -8.24 24.43
N LEU A 62 14.81 -7.77 23.81
CA LEU A 62 14.53 -8.01 22.40
C LEU A 62 15.46 -7.15 21.55
N ASP A 63 16.00 -7.75 20.49
CA ASP A 63 16.67 -7.05 19.41
C ASP A 63 15.76 -7.09 18.18
N LEU A 64 15.08 -5.96 17.93
CA LEU A 64 14.14 -5.81 16.82
C LEU A 64 14.84 -5.44 15.51
N ASP A 65 16.13 -5.12 15.55
CA ASP A 65 16.93 -4.76 14.37
C ASP A 65 17.68 -5.99 13.81
N ASP A 66 17.69 -7.10 14.54
CA ASP A 66 18.40 -8.32 14.16
C ASP A 66 17.53 -9.27 13.31
N SER A 67 17.92 -9.41 12.04
CA SER A 67 17.27 -10.28 11.06
C SER A 67 17.96 -11.63 10.85
N ARG A 68 18.85 -12.08 11.75
CA ARG A 68 19.65 -13.33 11.57
C ARG A 68 18.80 -14.57 11.30
N HIS A 69 17.57 -14.61 11.80
CA HIS A 69 16.61 -15.69 11.52
C HIS A 69 15.80 -15.39 10.25
N THR A 70 15.30 -14.16 10.13
CA THR A 70 14.52 -13.69 8.99
C THR A 70 14.29 -12.18 9.08
N GLU A 71 14.09 -11.49 7.95
CA GLU A 71 13.53 -10.14 7.94
C GLU A 71 12.02 -10.10 8.20
N ASN A 72 11.33 -11.24 8.21
CA ASN A 72 9.89 -11.36 8.48
C ASN A 72 9.61 -11.71 9.95
N THR A 73 10.26 -11.05 10.90
CA THR A 73 9.94 -11.19 12.32
C THR A 73 8.54 -10.63 12.61
N ARG A 74 7.79 -11.31 13.48
CA ARG A 74 6.36 -11.01 13.70
C ARG A 74 5.99 -10.94 15.17
N ALA A 75 4.92 -10.21 15.46
CA ALA A 75 4.25 -10.19 16.76
C ALA A 75 2.74 -10.44 16.57
N SER A 76 2.23 -11.46 17.23
CA SER A 76 0.79 -11.71 17.35
C SER A 76 0.29 -11.24 18.70
N TYR A 77 -0.73 -10.38 18.71
CA TYR A 77 -1.32 -9.84 19.93
C TYR A 77 -2.83 -9.61 19.78
N PRO A 78 -3.62 -9.70 20.87
CA PRO A 78 -5.03 -9.33 20.85
C PRO A 78 -5.25 -7.87 20.48
N ILE A 79 -6.35 -7.56 19.79
CA ILE A 79 -6.60 -6.21 19.24
C ILE A 79 -6.74 -5.16 20.36
N ASP A 80 -7.23 -5.57 21.55
CA ASP A 80 -7.36 -4.72 22.74
C ASP A 80 -6.01 -4.31 23.36
N PHE A 81 -4.89 -4.75 22.78
CA PHE A 81 -3.57 -4.22 23.11
C PHE A 81 -3.32 -2.84 22.50
N ILE A 82 -4.03 -2.51 21.42
CA ILE A 82 -4.02 -1.18 20.81
C ILE A 82 -5.04 -0.28 21.54
N PRO A 83 -4.64 0.88 22.09
CA PRO A 83 -5.55 1.68 22.94
C PRO A 83 -6.73 2.31 22.19
N ASN A 84 -6.56 2.64 20.90
CA ASN A 84 -7.53 3.43 20.13
C ASN A 84 -8.23 2.57 19.08
N ILE A 85 -8.97 1.57 19.54
CA ILE A 85 -9.74 0.64 18.70
C ILE A 85 -11.23 1.02 18.68
N LEU A 86 -11.94 0.45 17.70
CA LEU A 86 -13.38 0.39 17.68
C LEU A 86 -13.80 -0.98 18.21
N GLU A 87 -14.21 -1.04 19.48
CA GLU A 87 -14.45 -2.31 20.20
C GLU A 87 -15.43 -3.26 19.50
N SER A 88 -16.39 -2.72 18.73
CA SER A 88 -17.33 -3.56 17.98
C SER A 88 -16.69 -4.34 16.83
N GLY A 89 -15.50 -3.94 16.36
CA GLY A 89 -14.89 -4.44 15.13
C GLY A 89 -15.71 -4.15 13.87
N ILE A 90 -16.72 -3.27 13.96
CA ILE A 90 -17.70 -3.00 12.90
C ILE A 90 -17.83 -1.49 12.71
N SER A 91 -17.69 -1.03 11.47
CA SER A 91 -17.88 0.37 11.07
C SER A 91 -18.92 0.49 9.95
N GLY A 92 -19.30 1.72 9.59
CA GLY A 92 -20.17 1.98 8.45
C GLY A 92 -19.50 1.72 7.10
N HIS A 93 -20.11 2.21 6.02
CA HIS A 93 -19.49 2.14 4.69
C HIS A 93 -18.23 3.01 4.60
N PRO A 94 -17.16 2.53 3.94
CA PRO A 94 -15.94 3.30 3.79
C PRO A 94 -16.18 4.54 2.95
N ARG A 95 -15.56 5.65 3.34
CA ARG A 95 -15.53 6.89 2.53
C ARG A 95 -14.33 6.94 1.58
N ASN A 96 -13.31 6.13 1.88
CA ASN A 96 -12.08 6.04 1.11
C ASN A 96 -11.65 4.57 1.01
N VAL A 97 -11.15 4.18 -0.17
CA VAL A 97 -10.37 2.95 -0.39
C VAL A 97 -8.97 3.38 -0.79
N VAL A 98 -7.96 2.80 -0.15
CA VAL A 98 -6.55 3.12 -0.39
C VAL A 98 -5.85 1.84 -0.81
N MET A 99 -5.19 1.88 -1.97
CA MET A 99 -4.34 0.82 -2.47
C MET A 99 -2.88 1.22 -2.21
N LEU A 100 -2.19 0.43 -1.39
CA LEU A 100 -0.78 0.64 -1.08
C LEU A 100 0.08 -0.15 -2.06
N THR A 101 1.08 0.51 -2.62
CA THR A 101 2.07 -0.13 -3.47
C THR A 101 3.47 0.27 -3.02
N ALA A 102 4.34 -0.71 -2.77
CA ALA A 102 5.76 -0.44 -2.58
C ALA A 102 6.44 -0.46 -3.95
N ASP A 103 6.41 0.65 -4.68
CA ASP A 103 7.08 0.75 -5.99
C ASP A 103 8.59 0.92 -5.82
N ALA A 104 9.34 -0.16 -6.01
CA ALA A 104 10.80 -0.13 -5.95
C ALA A 104 11.46 0.40 -7.24
N PHE A 105 10.67 0.73 -8.27
CA PHE A 105 11.16 1.33 -9.50
C PHE A 105 11.13 2.86 -9.46
N GLY A 106 10.50 3.47 -8.45
CA GLY A 106 10.54 4.91 -8.23
C GLY A 106 9.78 5.74 -9.27
N VAL A 107 8.73 5.15 -9.87
CA VAL A 107 7.95 5.73 -10.97
C VAL A 107 6.62 6.29 -10.49
N LEU A 108 5.91 5.54 -9.63
CA LEU A 108 4.54 5.90 -9.25
C LEU A 108 4.50 7.16 -8.36
N PRO A 109 3.54 8.08 -8.58
CA PRO A 109 3.32 9.23 -7.72
C PRO A 109 3.08 8.82 -6.25
N PRO A 110 3.46 9.68 -5.27
CA PRO A 110 3.33 9.34 -3.87
C PRO A 110 1.87 9.20 -3.41
N LEU A 111 0.95 9.90 -4.07
CA LEU A 111 -0.50 9.79 -3.90
C LEU A 111 -1.18 10.09 -5.24
N SER A 112 -2.16 9.29 -5.61
CA SER A 112 -3.00 9.51 -6.78
C SER A 112 -4.47 9.25 -6.46
N ARG A 113 -5.37 10.08 -6.99
CA ARG A 113 -6.81 9.80 -6.99
C ARG A 113 -7.15 8.93 -8.20
N LEU A 114 -7.92 7.87 -7.96
CA LEU A 114 -8.33 6.91 -8.97
C LEU A 114 -9.79 7.15 -9.37
N THR A 115 -10.10 6.99 -10.66
CA THR A 115 -11.48 6.72 -11.07
C THR A 115 -11.90 5.30 -10.64
N PRO A 116 -13.20 4.95 -10.65
CA PRO A 116 -13.63 3.58 -10.37
C PRO A 116 -12.99 2.53 -11.28
N GLU A 117 -12.80 2.86 -12.56
CA GLU A 117 -12.16 1.99 -13.55
C GLU A 117 -10.66 1.81 -13.25
N GLN A 118 -9.96 2.89 -12.91
CA GLN A 118 -8.56 2.81 -12.47
C GLN A 118 -8.42 2.03 -11.16
N ALA A 119 -9.34 2.20 -10.21
CA ALA A 119 -9.36 1.43 -8.97
C ALA A 119 -9.49 -0.07 -9.28
N MET A 120 -10.41 -0.46 -10.16
CA MET A 120 -10.55 -1.85 -10.58
C MET A 120 -9.30 -2.38 -11.31
N TYR A 121 -8.71 -1.57 -12.21
CA TYR A 121 -7.48 -1.93 -12.92
C TYR A 121 -6.32 -2.18 -11.96
N HIS A 122 -6.07 -1.26 -11.02
CA HIS A 122 -5.00 -1.39 -10.03
C HIS A 122 -5.28 -2.48 -9.00
N PHE A 123 -6.54 -2.73 -8.64
CA PHE A 123 -6.93 -3.82 -7.76
C PHE A 123 -6.65 -5.19 -8.38
N LEU A 124 -7.05 -5.41 -9.64
CA LEU A 124 -6.76 -6.66 -10.35
C LEU A 124 -5.27 -6.81 -10.66
N SER A 125 -4.56 -5.70 -10.93
CA SER A 125 -3.11 -5.74 -11.11
C SER A 125 -2.39 -6.11 -9.81
N GLY A 126 -2.78 -5.52 -8.68
CA GLY A 126 -2.18 -5.79 -7.38
C GLY A 126 -0.67 -5.56 -7.35
N TYR A 127 -0.23 -4.49 -8.00
CA TYR A 127 1.20 -4.20 -8.21
C TYR A 127 1.90 -3.79 -6.92
N THR A 128 3.01 -4.44 -6.64
CA THR A 128 4.03 -4.06 -5.67
C THR A 128 5.40 -4.53 -6.16
N ALA A 129 6.50 -4.13 -5.53
CA ALA A 129 7.80 -4.67 -5.85
C ALA A 129 8.40 -5.43 -4.67
N LYS A 130 9.11 -6.52 -4.99
CA LYS A 130 9.98 -7.24 -4.05
C LYS A 130 11.38 -6.67 -4.15
N VAL A 131 12.04 -6.50 -3.01
CA VAL A 131 13.42 -6.04 -2.93
C VAL A 131 14.27 -7.08 -2.19
N ALA A 132 15.58 -7.00 -2.35
CA ALA A 132 16.51 -7.90 -1.67
C ALA A 132 16.25 -7.93 -0.15
N GLY A 133 16.32 -9.11 0.47
CA GLY A 133 16.12 -9.32 1.91
C GLY A 133 14.69 -9.71 2.29
N THR A 134 13.66 -9.26 1.55
CA THR A 134 12.27 -9.45 1.98
C THR A 134 11.72 -10.85 1.71
N GLU A 135 12.31 -11.59 0.76
CA GLU A 135 11.95 -12.97 0.44
C GLU A 135 13.17 -13.81 0.04
N LYS A 136 13.11 -15.13 0.29
CA LYS A 136 14.18 -16.07 -0.08
C LYS A 136 14.31 -16.16 -1.59
N GLY A 137 15.48 -15.80 -2.12
CA GLY A 137 15.82 -15.93 -3.55
C GLY A 137 15.65 -14.65 -4.37
N VAL A 138 15.30 -13.52 -3.76
CA VAL A 138 15.28 -12.22 -4.44
C VAL A 138 16.73 -11.71 -4.56
N GLY A 139 17.14 -11.39 -5.79
CA GLY A 139 18.45 -10.83 -6.10
C GLY A 139 18.61 -9.36 -5.66
N SER A 140 19.73 -8.74 -6.01
CA SER A 140 20.01 -7.33 -5.66
C SER A 140 19.11 -6.31 -6.37
N GLU A 141 18.50 -6.69 -7.50
CA GLU A 141 17.62 -5.83 -8.29
C GLU A 141 16.15 -5.97 -7.88
N PRO A 142 15.37 -4.86 -7.89
CA PRO A 142 13.94 -4.91 -7.59
C PRO A 142 13.18 -5.75 -8.61
N GLN A 143 12.21 -6.53 -8.14
CA GLN A 143 11.35 -7.35 -8.99
C GLN A 143 9.90 -6.88 -8.91
N ALA A 144 9.32 -6.49 -10.04
CA ALA A 144 7.89 -6.20 -10.14
C ALA A 144 7.08 -7.46 -9.80
N THR A 145 6.12 -7.33 -8.90
CA THR A 145 5.21 -8.41 -8.49
C THR A 145 3.77 -7.93 -8.66
N PHE A 146 2.97 -8.74 -9.30
CA PHE A 146 1.55 -8.49 -9.50
C PHE A 146 0.78 -9.53 -8.69
N SER A 147 0.44 -9.18 -7.45
CA SER A 147 -0.35 -10.03 -6.55
C SER A 147 -1.80 -9.62 -6.67
N THR A 148 -2.51 -10.22 -7.62
CA THR A 148 -3.92 -9.97 -7.90
C THR A 148 -4.77 -9.72 -6.65
N CYS A 149 -5.58 -8.66 -6.67
CA CYS A 149 -6.41 -8.22 -5.53
C CYS A 149 -5.62 -7.88 -4.26
N PHE A 150 -4.31 -7.63 -4.39
CA PHE A 150 -3.35 -7.49 -3.29
C PHE A 150 -3.26 -8.71 -2.35
N GLY A 151 -3.72 -9.89 -2.80
CA GLY A 151 -3.87 -11.07 -1.94
C GLY A 151 -4.04 -12.37 -2.72
N ALA A 152 -3.39 -12.51 -3.88
CA ALA A 152 -3.59 -13.63 -4.81
C ALA A 152 -3.57 -15.02 -4.16
N PRO A 153 -2.66 -15.35 -3.21
CA PRO A 153 -2.64 -16.67 -2.56
C PRO A 153 -3.92 -17.03 -1.80
N PHE A 154 -4.74 -16.05 -1.45
CA PHE A 154 -5.93 -16.21 -0.59
C PHE A 154 -7.25 -16.09 -1.37
N MET A 155 -7.20 -16.07 -2.70
CA MET A 155 -8.37 -15.85 -3.56
C MET A 155 -8.93 -17.18 -4.09
N PRO A 156 -9.97 -17.78 -3.48
CA PRO A 156 -10.54 -19.06 -3.94
C PRO A 156 -11.42 -18.97 -5.20
N ARG A 157 -11.71 -17.76 -5.68
CA ARG A 157 -12.54 -17.50 -6.86
C ARG A 157 -11.73 -16.75 -7.89
N HIS A 158 -12.24 -16.70 -9.12
CA HIS A 158 -11.62 -15.88 -10.15
C HIS A 158 -11.54 -14.40 -9.71
N PRO A 159 -10.40 -13.72 -9.88
CA PRO A 159 -10.17 -12.34 -9.45
C PRO A 159 -11.25 -11.34 -9.83
N THR A 160 -11.82 -11.47 -11.02
CA THR A 160 -12.86 -10.56 -11.51
C THR A 160 -14.15 -10.61 -10.69
N VAL A 161 -14.41 -11.69 -9.94
CA VAL A 161 -15.51 -11.73 -8.97
C VAL A 161 -15.29 -10.69 -7.89
N TYR A 162 -14.09 -10.65 -7.30
CA TYR A 162 -13.74 -9.66 -6.27
C TYR A 162 -13.66 -8.25 -6.83
N GLY A 163 -13.08 -8.09 -8.03
CA GLY A 163 -13.00 -6.80 -8.72
C GLY A 163 -14.38 -6.19 -8.98
N ASN A 164 -15.34 -6.98 -9.48
CA ASN A 164 -16.71 -6.54 -9.70
C ASN A 164 -17.41 -6.18 -8.39
N MET A 165 -17.23 -6.99 -7.34
CA MET A 165 -17.79 -6.69 -6.02
C MET A 165 -17.25 -5.35 -5.47
N LEU A 166 -15.94 -5.11 -5.60
CA LEU A 166 -15.33 -3.85 -5.15
C LEU A 166 -15.85 -2.66 -5.97
N ARG A 167 -15.90 -2.78 -7.30
CA ARG A 167 -16.42 -1.74 -8.21
C ARG A 167 -17.85 -1.36 -7.84
N ASP A 168 -18.73 -2.34 -7.71
CA ASP A 168 -20.15 -2.10 -7.43
C ASP A 168 -20.33 -1.40 -6.08
N ARG A 169 -19.55 -1.79 -5.06
CA ARG A 169 -19.54 -1.14 -3.75
C ARG A 169 -18.99 0.28 -3.77
N ILE A 170 -17.92 0.54 -4.53
CA ILE A 170 -17.38 1.89 -4.71
C ILE A 170 -18.44 2.81 -5.34
N ALA A 171 -19.12 2.32 -6.39
CA ALA A 171 -20.16 3.07 -7.09
C ALA A 171 -21.41 3.31 -6.22
N GLU A 172 -21.89 2.28 -5.53
CA GLU A 172 -23.07 2.34 -4.65
C GLU A 172 -22.90 3.37 -3.53
N HIS A 173 -21.70 3.47 -2.96
CA HIS A 173 -21.42 4.31 -1.79
C HIS A 173 -20.64 5.58 -2.08
N GLY A 174 -20.30 5.87 -3.34
CA GLY A 174 -19.57 7.08 -3.75
C GLY A 174 -18.18 7.18 -3.10
N VAL A 175 -17.45 6.06 -3.05
CA VAL A 175 -16.18 5.96 -2.32
C VAL A 175 -15.02 6.57 -3.09
N ASN A 176 -14.22 7.41 -2.43
CA ASN A 176 -13.01 7.94 -3.04
C ASN A 176 -11.91 6.87 -3.07
N CYS A 177 -11.29 6.64 -4.22
CA CYS A 177 -10.24 5.65 -4.38
C CYS A 177 -8.88 6.33 -4.54
N TRP A 178 -7.87 5.80 -3.86
CA TRP A 178 -6.52 6.35 -3.83
C TRP A 178 -5.48 5.25 -4.08
N LEU A 179 -4.43 5.59 -4.83
CA LEU A 179 -3.21 4.80 -4.91
C LEU A 179 -2.11 5.55 -4.17
N VAL A 180 -1.38 4.86 -3.30
CA VAL A 180 -0.30 5.43 -2.48
C VAL A 180 0.96 4.64 -2.69
N ASN A 181 2.01 5.31 -3.19
CA ASN A 181 3.34 4.73 -3.26
C ASN A 181 4.02 4.84 -1.88
N THR A 182 4.22 3.69 -1.24
CA THR A 182 4.98 3.52 0.02
C THR A 182 6.39 2.95 -0.21
N GLY A 183 6.78 2.84 -1.50
CA GLY A 183 8.05 2.35 -1.99
C GLY A 183 9.07 3.48 -2.11
N TRP A 184 9.67 3.63 -3.29
CA TRP A 184 10.80 4.51 -3.55
C TRP A 184 10.42 5.73 -4.38
N THR A 185 11.27 6.75 -4.30
CA THR A 185 11.31 7.91 -5.19
C THR A 185 12.76 8.33 -5.43
N GLY A 186 12.99 9.17 -6.43
CA GLY A 186 14.32 9.71 -6.76
C GLY A 186 15.25 8.71 -7.47
N GLY A 187 14.72 7.56 -7.85
CA GLY A 187 15.45 6.47 -8.50
C GLY A 187 14.85 5.11 -8.16
N ILE A 188 15.32 4.08 -8.86
CA ILE A 188 15.08 2.69 -8.48
C ILE A 188 15.68 2.36 -7.11
N PHE A 189 15.25 1.25 -6.50
CA PHE A 189 15.91 0.68 -5.32
C PHE A 189 17.43 0.56 -5.52
N GLY A 190 18.20 1.02 -4.52
CA GLY A 190 19.66 1.10 -4.57
C GLY A 190 20.19 2.47 -5.02
N THR A 191 19.41 3.26 -5.75
CA THR A 191 19.77 4.62 -6.18
C THR A 191 18.87 5.67 -5.51
N GLY A 192 17.56 5.45 -5.54
CA GLY A 192 16.57 6.28 -4.87
C GLY A 192 16.46 5.97 -3.38
N TYR A 193 15.51 6.63 -2.73
CA TYR A 193 15.24 6.42 -1.31
C TYR A 193 13.76 6.10 -1.08
N ARG A 194 13.49 5.38 0.02
CA ARG A 194 12.12 5.01 0.39
C ARG A 194 11.34 6.26 0.80
N MET A 195 10.07 6.33 0.41
CA MET A 195 9.15 7.40 0.76
C MET A 195 9.13 7.63 2.28
N PRO A 196 9.46 8.84 2.75
CA PRO A 196 9.45 9.14 4.18
C PRO A 196 8.05 8.92 4.78
N ILE A 197 7.96 8.13 5.85
CA ILE A 197 6.69 7.75 6.48
C ILE A 197 5.86 8.97 6.91
N GLN A 198 6.52 10.07 7.29
CA GLN A 198 5.87 11.33 7.64
C GLN A 198 5.13 11.94 6.44
N HIS A 199 5.71 11.90 5.24
CA HIS A 199 5.07 12.40 4.02
C HIS A 199 3.91 11.50 3.62
N THR A 200 4.07 10.17 3.67
CA THR A 200 2.96 9.23 3.43
C THR A 200 1.79 9.48 4.39
N ARG A 201 2.07 9.66 5.69
CA ARG A 201 1.04 9.98 6.70
C ARG A 201 0.38 11.34 6.44
N ALA A 202 1.13 12.35 5.99
CA ALA A 202 0.59 13.67 5.66
C ALA A 202 -0.33 13.61 4.43
N LEU A 203 0.10 12.96 3.35
CA LEU A 203 -0.69 12.73 2.13
C LEU A 203 -2.00 11.99 2.45
N LEU A 204 -1.89 10.89 3.19
CA LEU A 204 -3.04 10.08 3.55
C LEU A 204 -4.01 10.87 4.44
N SER A 205 -3.51 11.62 5.41
CA SER A 205 -4.36 12.46 6.26
C SER A 205 -5.04 13.57 5.46
N ALA A 206 -4.34 14.20 4.51
CA ALA A 206 -4.93 15.21 3.64
C ALA A 206 -6.05 14.63 2.75
N ALA A 207 -5.85 13.44 2.20
CA ALA A 207 -6.88 12.74 1.42
C ALA A 207 -8.10 12.38 2.29
N LEU A 208 -7.87 11.74 3.44
CA LEU A 208 -8.94 11.24 4.33
C LEU A 208 -9.73 12.37 5.00
N GLU A 209 -9.11 13.52 5.26
CA GLU A 209 -9.74 14.69 5.88
C GLU A 209 -10.36 15.66 4.85
N GLY A 210 -10.29 15.32 3.55
CA GLY A 210 -10.86 16.15 2.47
C GLY A 210 -10.08 17.43 2.17
N LYS A 211 -8.85 17.57 2.69
CA LYS A 211 -7.99 18.74 2.45
C LYS A 211 -7.54 18.88 1.00
N LEU A 212 -7.65 17.81 0.21
CA LEU A 212 -7.32 17.81 -1.22
C LEU A 212 -8.52 18.12 -2.13
N LYS A 213 -9.71 18.40 -1.57
CA LYS A 213 -10.93 18.58 -2.36
C LYS A 213 -10.83 19.73 -3.36
N ASP A 214 -10.25 20.85 -2.95
CA ASP A 214 -10.15 22.08 -3.73
C ASP A 214 -8.71 22.33 -4.26
N VAL A 215 -7.85 21.32 -4.17
CA VAL A 215 -6.48 21.37 -4.70
C VAL A 215 -6.50 21.00 -6.18
N PRO A 216 -5.80 21.73 -7.07
CA PRO A 216 -5.63 21.33 -8.46
C PRO A 216 -4.95 19.96 -8.57
N PHE A 217 -5.38 19.18 -9.56
CA PHE A 217 -4.75 17.90 -9.88
C PHE A 217 -4.20 17.96 -11.30
N ARG A 218 -2.98 17.46 -11.48
CA ARG A 218 -2.39 17.17 -12.78
C ARG A 218 -2.63 15.71 -13.14
N GLN A 219 -2.70 15.43 -14.43
CA GLN A 219 -2.70 14.06 -14.92
C GLN A 219 -1.24 13.60 -15.10
N ASP A 220 -0.90 12.45 -14.53
CA ASP A 220 0.38 11.77 -14.78
C ASP A 220 0.42 11.25 -16.23
N GLU A 221 1.55 11.45 -16.91
CA GLU A 221 1.69 11.15 -18.34
C GLU A 221 1.79 9.64 -18.62
N ASN A 222 2.29 8.85 -17.67
CA ASN A 222 2.56 7.42 -17.86
C ASN A 222 1.34 6.56 -17.58
N PHE A 223 0.65 6.82 -16.47
CA PHE A 223 -0.47 6.03 -15.97
C PHE A 223 -1.82 6.74 -16.11
N GLY A 224 -1.83 8.03 -16.48
CA GLY A 224 -3.07 8.81 -16.54
C GLY A 224 -3.70 9.07 -15.17
N LEU A 225 -2.93 8.94 -14.09
CA LEU A 225 -3.38 9.08 -12.71
C LEU A 225 -3.53 10.55 -12.33
N MET A 226 -4.54 10.88 -11.52
CA MET A 226 -4.72 12.26 -11.04
C MET A 226 -3.87 12.48 -9.79
N VAL A 227 -2.86 13.34 -9.87
CA VAL A 227 -1.92 13.65 -8.80
C VAL A 227 -2.18 15.06 -8.27
N PRO A 228 -2.30 15.29 -6.95
CA PRO A 228 -2.48 16.63 -6.42
C PRO A 228 -1.23 17.47 -6.67
N GLU A 229 -1.41 18.75 -7.03
CA GLU A 229 -0.29 19.66 -7.26
C GLU A 229 0.34 20.20 -5.96
N ALA A 230 -0.37 20.08 -4.83
CA ALA A 230 0.12 20.48 -3.52
C ALA A 230 -0.48 19.60 -2.41
N CYS A 231 0.28 19.40 -1.32
CA CYS A 231 -0.23 18.80 -0.11
C CYS A 231 0.45 19.44 1.11
N PRO A 232 -0.30 19.88 2.14
CA PRO A 232 0.29 20.40 3.36
C PRO A 232 1.28 19.41 4.01
N GLY A 233 2.47 19.88 4.39
CA GLY A 233 3.49 19.06 5.03
C GLY A 233 4.28 18.14 4.08
N VAL A 234 4.14 18.33 2.76
CA VAL A 234 4.84 17.55 1.73
C VAL A 234 5.46 18.52 0.72
N PRO A 235 6.77 18.42 0.44
CA PRO A 235 7.40 19.25 -0.59
C PRO A 235 6.78 19.00 -1.98
N SER A 236 6.55 20.07 -2.75
CA SER A 236 5.84 19.99 -4.04
C SER A 236 6.57 19.12 -5.07
N GLU A 237 7.90 19.10 -5.03
CA GLU A 237 8.76 18.29 -5.88
C GLU A 237 8.55 16.79 -5.67
N MET A 238 8.14 16.37 -4.47
CA MET A 238 7.86 14.95 -4.18
C MET A 238 6.58 14.46 -4.86
N LEU A 239 5.66 15.37 -5.20
CA LEU A 239 4.41 15.05 -5.89
C LEU A 239 4.63 14.77 -7.38
N ASP A 240 5.84 14.99 -7.89
CA ASP A 240 6.24 14.68 -9.26
C ASP A 240 7.48 13.78 -9.25
N PRO A 241 7.30 12.45 -9.33
CA PRO A 241 8.39 11.49 -9.28
C PRO A 241 9.52 11.83 -10.25
N ARG A 242 9.20 12.28 -11.47
CA ARG A 242 10.20 12.67 -12.47
C ARG A 242 11.15 13.76 -11.98
N ARG A 243 10.63 14.71 -11.19
CA ARG A 243 11.43 15.82 -10.62
C ARG A 243 12.31 15.39 -9.45
N THR A 244 12.06 14.23 -8.87
CA THR A 244 12.91 13.68 -7.81
C THR A 244 14.13 12.93 -8.38
N TRP A 245 14.10 12.53 -9.64
CA TRP A 245 15.20 11.84 -10.31
C TRP A 245 16.27 12.83 -10.76
N ALA A 246 17.54 12.46 -10.57
CA ALA A 246 18.66 13.24 -11.07
C ALA A 246 18.75 13.24 -12.61
N ASP A 247 18.36 12.13 -13.25
CA ASP A 247 18.29 11.96 -14.70
C ASP A 247 16.85 11.70 -15.14
N GLY A 248 16.24 12.69 -15.78
CA GLY A 248 14.87 12.59 -16.28
C GLY A 248 14.72 11.56 -17.41
N ALA A 249 15.75 11.33 -18.23
CA ALA A 249 15.68 10.33 -19.29
C ALA A 249 15.72 8.90 -18.71
N ALA A 250 16.47 8.69 -17.63
CA ALA A 250 16.45 7.43 -16.90
C ALA A 250 15.08 7.16 -16.25
N TYR A 251 14.42 8.20 -15.71
CA TYR A 251 13.03 8.10 -15.25
C TYR A 251 12.10 7.70 -16.40
N ASP A 252 12.18 8.39 -17.54
CA ASP A 252 11.28 8.15 -18.68
C ASP A 252 11.41 6.70 -19.19
N ALA A 253 12.64 6.19 -19.30
CA ALA A 253 12.90 4.79 -19.66
C ALA A 253 12.34 3.81 -18.63
N GLN A 254 12.51 4.09 -17.34
CA GLN A 254 12.00 3.23 -16.27
C GLN A 254 10.47 3.24 -16.19
N ALA A 255 9.84 4.37 -16.46
CA ALA A 255 8.39 4.51 -16.52
C ALA A 255 7.80 3.71 -17.68
N GLN A 256 8.43 3.76 -18.86
CA GLN A 256 8.03 2.96 -20.02
C GLN A 256 8.13 1.45 -19.75
N ASP A 257 9.21 0.99 -19.13
CA ASP A 257 9.37 -0.41 -18.72
C ASP A 257 8.25 -0.83 -17.74
N LEU A 258 7.97 -0.02 -16.72
CA LEU A 258 6.92 -0.33 -15.76
C LEU A 258 5.52 -0.36 -16.41
N VAL A 259 5.21 0.60 -17.29
CA VAL A 259 3.96 0.63 -18.08
C VAL A 259 3.82 -0.65 -18.92
N ALA A 260 4.88 -1.10 -19.58
CA ALA A 260 4.85 -2.33 -20.37
C ALA A 260 4.52 -3.55 -19.49
N ARG A 261 5.14 -3.67 -18.31
CA ARG A 261 4.87 -4.76 -17.35
C ARG A 261 3.42 -4.77 -16.87
N PHE A 262 2.85 -3.60 -16.57
CA PHE A 262 1.44 -3.49 -16.21
C PHE A 262 0.52 -4.01 -17.31
N ARG A 263 0.78 -3.61 -18.55
CA ARG A 263 -0.01 -4.04 -19.72
C ARG A 263 0.11 -5.53 -19.98
N GLU A 264 1.33 -6.07 -19.94
CA GLU A 264 1.59 -7.51 -20.11
C GLU A 264 0.87 -8.32 -19.04
N ASN A 265 0.99 -7.92 -17.76
CA ASN A 265 0.29 -8.58 -16.68
C ASN A 265 -1.24 -8.49 -16.84
N PHE A 266 -1.77 -7.35 -17.27
CA PHE A 266 -3.22 -7.15 -17.34
C PHE A 266 -3.90 -7.91 -18.48
N ALA A 267 -3.18 -8.30 -19.53
CA ALA A 267 -3.72 -9.04 -20.67
C ALA A 267 -4.49 -10.31 -20.28
N GLN A 268 -4.15 -10.93 -19.15
CA GLN A 268 -4.88 -12.10 -18.61
C GLN A 268 -6.34 -11.80 -18.23
N TYR A 269 -6.71 -10.52 -18.04
CA TYR A 269 -8.05 -10.09 -17.64
C TYR A 269 -8.88 -9.51 -18.79
N ASP A 270 -8.32 -9.35 -20.00
CA ASP A 270 -8.96 -8.63 -21.11
C ASP A 270 -10.34 -9.19 -21.50
N ASN A 271 -10.55 -10.51 -21.36
CA ASN A 271 -11.83 -11.14 -21.68
C ASN A 271 -12.80 -11.18 -20.49
N HIS A 272 -12.41 -10.62 -19.35
CA HIS A 272 -13.14 -10.73 -18.08
C HIS A 272 -13.52 -9.37 -17.47
N VAL A 273 -13.14 -8.26 -18.10
CA VAL A 273 -13.42 -6.90 -17.64
C VAL A 273 -14.10 -6.07 -18.74
N ASP A 274 -14.87 -5.07 -18.31
CA ASP A 274 -15.56 -4.15 -19.22
C ASP A 274 -14.59 -3.18 -19.91
N ASP A 275 -15.00 -2.62 -21.04
CA ASP A 275 -14.14 -1.76 -21.88
C ASP A 275 -13.64 -0.50 -21.14
N GLY A 276 -14.39 0.00 -20.15
CA GLY A 276 -13.95 1.10 -19.29
C GLY A 276 -12.69 0.75 -18.49
N VAL A 277 -12.60 -0.47 -17.96
CA VAL A 277 -11.42 -0.95 -17.22
C VAL A 277 -10.23 -1.16 -18.16
N LYS A 278 -10.48 -1.67 -19.38
CA LYS A 278 -9.43 -1.79 -20.42
C LYS A 278 -8.89 -0.42 -20.82
N ALA A 279 -9.77 0.58 -20.95
CA ALA A 279 -9.40 1.94 -21.28
C ALA A 279 -8.61 2.65 -20.16
N ALA A 280 -8.71 2.16 -18.92
CA ALA A 280 -7.92 2.63 -17.78
C ALA A 280 -6.49 2.07 -17.75
N ALA A 281 -6.14 1.14 -18.66
CA ALA A 281 -4.78 0.65 -18.77
C ALA A 281 -3.80 1.80 -19.07
N PRO A 282 -2.60 1.81 -18.46
CA PRO A 282 -1.57 2.78 -18.75
C PRO A 282 -1.27 2.83 -20.26
N LYS A 283 -1.16 4.05 -20.79
CA LYS A 283 -0.86 4.26 -22.20
C LYS A 283 0.65 4.43 -22.32
N ALA A 284 1.25 3.76 -23.30
CA ALA A 284 2.62 4.10 -23.67
C ALA A 284 2.64 5.55 -24.16
N ALA A 285 3.49 6.37 -23.55
CA ALA A 285 3.77 7.73 -23.99
C ALA A 285 4.48 7.72 -25.36
#